data_AF-A0AAW0VRM3-F1
#
_entry.id   AF-A0AAW0VRM3-F1
#
_cell.length_a   1.000
_cell.length_b   1.000
_cell.length_c   1.000
_cell.angle_alpha   90.00
_cell.angle_beta   90.00
_cell.angle_gamma   90.00
#
_symmetry.space_group_name_H-M   'P 1'
#
loop_
_entity.id
_entity.type
_entity.pdbx_description
1 polymer ?
#
loop_
_entity_poly.entity_id
_entity_poly.type
_entity_poly.pdbx_seq_one_letter_code
_entity_poly.pdbx_strand_id
1 'polypeptide(L)'
;EALRNLVLLVSSLSYCGYIELKPSSASVGSLFHIPGFTLPVPSGRGASVRNVQAFNVLQSVFLRGTTSNLCSVVLDAISAVYHSDAANYFILEPQHTHSAFAEKIHSKPKEIQEKYFQLLEFVVFQLKFVPCKELISLSILLKAQHTLSCSIICINTLLTILK
;
A
#
# COMPACT_ATOMS: atom_id res chain seq x y z
N GLU A 1 -4.74 19.97 -12.78
CA GLU A 1 -4.34 20.64 -11.51
C GLU A 1 -5.36 20.44 -10.39
N ALA A 2 -6.64 20.82 -10.58
CA ALA A 2 -7.69 20.67 -9.56
C ALA A 2 -7.82 19.26 -8.95
N LEU A 3 -7.81 18.21 -9.79
CA LEU A 3 -7.87 16.83 -9.32
C LEU A 3 -6.72 16.49 -8.35
N ARG A 4 -5.49 16.87 -8.71
CA ARG A 4 -4.30 16.63 -7.89
C ARG A 4 -4.42 17.34 -6.55
N ASN A 5 -4.88 18.59 -6.55
CA ASN A 5 -5.06 19.35 -5.31
C ASN A 5 -6.11 18.71 -4.40
N LEU A 6 -7.20 18.18 -4.95
CA LEU A 6 -8.22 17.47 -4.17
C LEU A 6 -7.65 16.18 -3.55
N VAL A 7 -6.92 15.37 -4.33
CA VAL A 7 -6.29 14.14 -3.82
C VAL A 7 -5.25 14.48 -2.74
N LEU A 8 -4.44 15.52 -2.95
CA LEU A 8 -3.47 15.99 -1.96
C LEU A 8 -4.15 16.48 -0.68
N LEU A 9 -5.27 17.20 -0.78
CA LEU A 9 -6.06 17.61 0.38
C LEU A 9 -6.56 16.40 1.18
N VAL A 10 -7.13 15.39 0.51
CA VAL A 10 -7.60 14.16 1.17
C VAL A 10 -6.42 13.39 1.81
N SER A 11 -5.28 13.35 1.14
CA SER A 11 -4.03 12.81 1.72
C SER A 11 -3.60 13.59 2.97
N SER A 12 -3.61 14.92 2.93
CA SER A 12 -3.29 15.76 4.10
C SER A 12 -4.23 15.49 5.28
N LEU A 13 -5.53 15.30 5.00
CA LEU A 13 -6.51 14.96 6.03
C LEU A 13 -6.22 13.62 6.72
N SER A 14 -5.44 12.73 6.11
CA SER A 14 -5.03 11.45 6.71
C SER A 14 -4.08 11.64 7.90
N TYR A 15 -3.37 12.77 7.99
CA TYR A 15 -2.50 13.14 9.12
C TYR A 15 -3.22 13.97 10.19
N CYS A 16 -4.44 14.44 9.92
CA CYS A 16 -5.21 15.26 10.85
C CYS A 16 -5.94 14.39 11.87
N GLY A 17 -5.71 14.60 13.16
CA GLY A 17 -6.48 13.94 14.20
C GLY A 17 -5.99 14.29 15.60
N TYR A 18 -6.91 14.28 16.56
CA TYR A 18 -6.61 14.53 17.97
C TYR A 18 -5.83 13.36 18.59
N ILE A 19 -6.21 12.13 18.26
CA ILE A 19 -5.62 10.90 18.80
C ILE A 19 -4.50 10.44 17.87
N GLU A 20 -3.33 10.14 18.44
CA GLU A 20 -2.26 9.45 17.72
C GLU A 20 -2.60 7.97 17.58
N LEU A 21 -2.61 7.49 16.34
CA LEU A 21 -2.85 6.08 16.05
C LEU A 21 -1.56 5.30 16.20
N LYS A 22 -1.68 4.06 16.68
CA LYS A 22 -0.54 3.15 16.86
C LYS A 22 -0.71 1.94 15.95
N PRO A 23 0.41 1.39 15.44
CA PRO A 23 0.42 0.09 14.77
C PRO A 23 -0.32 -0.98 15.57
N SER A 24 -1.04 -1.85 14.86
CA SER A 24 -1.66 -3.00 15.50
C SER A 24 -0.58 -3.96 16.02
N SER A 25 -0.68 -4.43 17.26
CA SER A 25 0.22 -5.46 17.79
C SER A 25 -0.02 -6.83 17.14
N ALA A 26 -1.14 -7.01 16.43
CA ALA A 26 -1.42 -8.24 15.70
C ALA A 26 -0.36 -8.54 14.62
N SER A 27 0.26 -7.52 14.04
CA SER A 27 1.34 -7.64 13.04
C SER A 27 2.61 -8.27 13.66
N VAL A 28 2.84 -8.08 14.96
CA VAL A 28 3.98 -8.63 15.71
C VAL A 28 3.76 -10.10 16.07
N GLY A 29 2.51 -10.57 16.15
CA GLY A 29 2.17 -11.97 16.38
C GLY A 29 2.24 -12.85 15.13
N SER A 30 2.64 -12.31 13.98
CA SER A 30 2.71 -13.10 12.74
C SER A 30 3.83 -14.14 12.81
N LEU A 31 3.59 -15.32 12.22
CA LEU A 31 4.52 -16.47 12.26
C LEU A 31 5.84 -16.23 11.51
N PHE A 32 5.93 -15.15 10.73
CA PHE A 32 7.04 -14.90 9.80
C PHE A 32 7.64 -13.53 10.06
N HIS A 33 8.74 -13.49 10.80
CA HIS A 33 9.52 -12.28 11.02
C HIS A 33 10.86 -12.38 10.32
N ILE A 34 11.24 -11.32 9.62
CA ILE A 34 12.63 -11.15 9.18
C ILE A 34 13.48 -10.97 10.45
N PRO A 35 14.61 -11.69 10.59
CA PRO A 35 15.49 -11.52 11.75
C PRO A 35 15.84 -10.05 11.99
N GLY A 36 15.66 -9.58 13.23
CA GLY A 36 15.92 -8.18 13.60
C GLY A 36 14.81 -7.18 13.24
N PHE A 37 13.65 -7.63 12.76
CA PHE A 37 12.48 -6.77 12.61
C PHE A 37 12.03 -6.21 13.96
N THR A 38 11.74 -4.91 13.99
CA THR A 38 11.11 -4.24 15.13
C THR A 38 9.95 -3.41 14.60
N LEU A 39 8.81 -3.46 15.29
CA LEU A 39 7.63 -2.71 14.87
C LEU A 39 7.93 -1.20 14.96
N PRO A 40 7.88 -0.45 13.84
CA PRO A 40 8.14 0.98 13.88
C PRO A 40 7.11 1.70 14.73
N VAL A 41 7.56 2.67 15.51
CA VAL A 41 6.71 3.57 16.29
C VAL A 41 6.57 4.91 15.58
N PRO A 42 5.40 5.58 15.67
CA PRO A 42 5.20 6.91 15.11
C PRO A 42 6.34 7.86 15.49
N SER A 43 6.88 8.59 14.50
CA SER A 43 8.03 9.48 14.71
C SER A 43 7.72 10.73 15.55
N GLY A 44 6.44 11.03 15.81
CA GLY A 44 5.99 12.22 16.52
C GLY A 44 6.11 13.53 15.72
N ARG A 45 6.53 13.49 14.45
CA ARG A 45 6.78 14.68 13.61
C ARG A 45 5.55 15.16 12.82
N GLY A 46 4.35 14.66 13.16
CA GLY A 46 3.12 14.97 12.43
C GLY A 46 2.98 14.30 11.07
N ALA A 47 3.87 13.36 10.73
CA ALA A 47 3.85 12.62 9.46
C ALA A 47 3.17 11.24 9.57
N SER A 48 2.79 10.83 10.78
CA SER A 48 2.12 9.57 11.03
C SER A 48 0.60 9.72 10.85
N VAL A 49 -0.07 8.70 10.31
CA VAL A 49 -1.51 8.71 10.04
C VAL A 49 -2.30 8.85 11.35
N ARG A 50 -3.30 9.73 11.33
CA ARG A 50 -4.24 9.96 12.44
C ARG A 50 -5.71 9.81 12.06
N ASN A 51 -6.00 9.75 10.76
CA ASN A 51 -7.35 9.63 10.24
C ASN A 51 -7.42 8.56 9.15
N VAL A 52 -7.83 7.36 9.57
CA VAL A 52 -8.02 6.21 8.70
C VAL A 52 -9.15 6.45 7.69
N GLN A 53 -10.17 7.22 8.04
CA GLN A 53 -11.32 7.47 7.15
C GLN A 53 -10.92 8.29 5.92
N ALA A 54 -10.08 9.32 6.11
CA ALA A 54 -9.53 10.09 4.99
C ALA A 54 -8.66 9.20 4.08
N PHE A 55 -7.84 8.33 4.66
CA PHE A 55 -7.07 7.35 3.89
C PHE A 55 -7.98 6.38 3.10
N ASN A 56 -9.07 5.91 3.71
CA ASN A 56 -10.02 5.01 3.06
C ASN A 56 -10.74 5.65 1.86
N VAL A 57 -10.88 6.98 1.83
CA VAL A 57 -11.35 7.68 0.62
C VAL A 57 -10.36 7.46 -0.53
N LEU A 58 -9.05 7.61 -0.30
CA LEU A 58 -8.03 7.36 -1.33
C LEU A 58 -8.08 5.90 -1.80
N GLN A 59 -8.14 4.95 -0.86
CA GLN A 59 -8.26 3.53 -1.17
C GLN A 59 -9.47 3.23 -2.06
N SER A 60 -10.64 3.74 -1.69
CA SER A 60 -11.89 3.55 -2.44
C SER A 60 -11.82 4.14 -3.85
N VAL A 61 -11.25 5.34 -3.99
CA VAL A 61 -11.07 5.97 -5.30
C VAL A 61 -10.10 5.17 -6.16
N PHE A 62 -9.00 4.65 -5.62
CA PHE A 62 -8.08 3.80 -6.39
C PHE A 62 -8.77 2.53 -6.87
N LEU A 63 -9.51 1.83 -5.99
CA LEU A 63 -10.21 0.59 -6.34
C LEU A 63 -11.23 0.81 -7.47
N ARG A 64 -12.00 1.90 -7.41
CA ARG A 64 -13.09 2.21 -8.35
C ARG A 64 -12.64 2.99 -9.59
N GLY A 65 -11.51 3.68 -9.53
CA GLY A 65 -11.01 4.51 -10.61
C GLY A 65 -10.60 3.69 -11.83
N THR A 66 -10.83 4.23 -13.03
CA THR A 66 -10.51 3.54 -14.30
C THR A 66 -9.55 4.34 -15.18
N THR A 67 -9.46 5.65 -14.99
CA THR A 67 -8.57 6.51 -15.77
C THR A 67 -7.15 6.48 -15.21
N SER A 68 -6.15 6.42 -16.10
CA SER A 68 -4.76 6.30 -15.68
C SER A 68 -4.28 7.48 -14.85
N ASN A 69 -4.64 8.70 -15.27
CA ASN A 69 -4.28 9.93 -14.54
C ASN A 69 -4.83 9.92 -13.09
N LEU A 70 -6.11 9.53 -12.89
CA LEU A 70 -6.68 9.45 -11.55
C LEU A 70 -5.97 8.38 -10.71
N CYS A 71 -5.81 7.18 -11.26
CA CYS A 71 -5.19 6.07 -10.54
C CYS A 71 -3.74 6.40 -10.17
N SER A 72 -2.99 7.04 -11.06
CA SER A 72 -1.62 7.49 -10.80
C SER A 72 -1.59 8.48 -9.65
N VAL A 73 -2.36 9.56 -9.73
CA VAL A 73 -2.35 10.62 -8.70
C VAL A 73 -2.75 10.08 -7.33
N VAL A 74 -3.73 9.18 -7.27
CA VAL A 74 -4.18 8.56 -6.01
C VAL A 74 -3.13 7.59 -5.47
N LEU A 75 -2.55 6.75 -6.32
CA LEU A 75 -1.52 5.81 -5.89
C LEU A 75 -0.24 6.53 -5.44
N ASP A 76 0.14 7.62 -6.10
CA ASP A 76 1.26 8.47 -5.69
C ASP A 76 0.99 9.10 -4.31
N ALA A 77 -0.24 9.55 -4.05
CA ALA A 77 -0.63 10.09 -2.75
C ALA A 77 -0.66 9.04 -1.64
N ILE A 78 -1.16 7.83 -1.93
CA ILE A 78 -1.13 6.69 -1.00
C ILE A 78 0.32 6.28 -0.70
N SER A 79 1.16 6.19 -1.73
CA SER A 79 2.58 5.90 -1.59
C SER A 79 3.27 6.95 -0.72
N ALA A 80 2.99 8.25 -0.93
CA ALA A 80 3.52 9.32 -0.09
C ALA A 80 3.13 9.17 1.39
N VAL A 81 1.90 8.74 1.69
CA VAL A 81 1.46 8.44 3.07
C VAL A 81 2.26 7.29 3.66
N TYR A 82 2.53 6.22 2.91
CA TYR A 82 3.35 5.12 3.42
C TYR A 82 4.82 5.50 3.63
N HIS A 83 5.37 6.37 2.79
CA HIS A 83 6.77 6.81 2.90
C HIS A 83 6.99 7.92 3.94
N SER A 84 5.94 8.63 4.37
CA SER A 84 6.09 9.76 5.30
C SER A 84 6.48 9.33 6.71
N ASP A 85 6.13 8.11 7.11
CA ASP A 85 6.52 7.50 8.39
C ASP A 85 6.47 5.97 8.28
N ALA A 86 7.52 5.28 8.72
CA ALA A 86 7.60 3.82 8.68
C ALA A 86 6.46 3.14 9.48
N ALA A 87 5.89 3.83 10.48
CA ALA A 87 4.73 3.32 11.23
C ALA A 87 3.43 3.30 10.41
N ASN A 88 3.32 4.09 9.33
CA ASN A 88 2.06 4.27 8.61
C ASN A 88 1.56 3.00 7.93
N TYR A 89 2.46 2.18 7.39
CA TYR A 89 2.09 0.88 6.86
C TYR A 89 1.37 0.02 7.90
N PHE A 90 1.91 -0.04 9.12
CA PHE A 90 1.39 -0.88 10.20
C PHE A 90 0.16 -0.28 10.89
N ILE A 91 0.03 1.05 10.93
CA ILE A 91 -1.21 1.73 11.36
C ILE A 91 -2.37 1.39 10.41
N LEU A 92 -2.09 1.37 9.11
CA LEU A 92 -3.07 1.16 8.06
C LEU A 92 -3.26 -0.32 7.68
N GLU A 93 -2.46 -1.24 8.21
CA GLU A 93 -2.55 -2.67 7.91
C GLU A 93 -3.98 -3.24 8.07
N PRO A 94 -4.77 -2.86 9.11
CA PRO A 94 -6.14 -3.34 9.25
C PRO A 94 -7.10 -2.93 8.11
N GLN A 95 -6.70 -1.99 7.24
CA GLN A 95 -7.49 -1.60 6.08
C GLN A 95 -7.29 -2.52 4.86
N HIS A 96 -6.36 -3.47 4.92
CA HIS A 96 -6.11 -4.46 3.88
C HIS A 96 -5.87 -3.84 2.49
N THR A 97 -5.27 -2.65 2.45
CA THR A 97 -5.10 -1.84 1.24
C THR A 97 -4.31 -2.55 0.16
N HIS A 98 -3.12 -3.04 0.49
CA HIS A 98 -2.24 -3.66 -0.49
C HIS A 98 -2.85 -4.96 -1.03
N SER A 99 -3.43 -5.82 -0.18
CA SER A 99 -4.10 -7.04 -0.63
C SER A 99 -5.31 -6.76 -1.52
N ALA A 100 -6.15 -5.78 -1.15
CA ALA A 100 -7.29 -5.37 -1.97
C ALA A 100 -6.86 -4.82 -3.34
N PHE A 101 -5.72 -4.11 -3.39
CA PHE A 101 -5.16 -3.62 -4.64
C PHE A 101 -4.63 -4.77 -5.51
N ALA A 102 -3.90 -5.73 -4.95
CA ALA A 102 -3.42 -6.92 -5.66
C ALA A 102 -4.56 -7.65 -6.38
N GLU A 103 -5.71 -7.83 -5.74
CA GLU A 103 -6.85 -8.53 -6.32
C GLU A 103 -7.43 -7.84 -7.56
N LYS A 104 -7.31 -6.51 -7.65
CA LYS A 104 -7.89 -5.71 -8.74
C LYS A 104 -6.85 -5.13 -9.71
N ILE A 105 -5.56 -5.31 -9.45
CA ILE A 105 -4.50 -4.60 -10.19
C ILE A 105 -4.47 -4.95 -11.67
N HIS A 106 -4.83 -6.18 -12.05
CA HIS A 106 -4.92 -6.63 -13.45
C HIS A 106 -5.86 -5.77 -14.30
N SER A 107 -6.87 -5.11 -13.68
CA SER A 107 -7.82 -4.24 -14.36
C SER A 107 -7.31 -2.81 -14.59
N LYS A 108 -6.16 -2.45 -14.00
CA LYS A 108 -5.57 -1.10 -14.11
C LYS A 108 -4.62 -1.00 -15.30
N PRO A 109 -4.35 0.20 -15.83
CA PRO A 109 -3.35 0.41 -16.88
C PRO A 109 -1.97 -0.08 -16.46
N LYS A 110 -1.16 -0.54 -17.42
CA LYS A 110 0.17 -1.15 -17.17
C LYS A 110 1.06 -0.32 -16.24
N GLU A 111 1.16 0.99 -16.48
CA GLU A 111 1.96 1.90 -15.65
C GLU A 111 1.51 1.94 -14.19
N ILE A 112 0.21 1.76 -13.93
CA ILE A 112 -0.35 1.68 -12.58
C ILE A 112 -0.03 0.33 -11.93
N GLN A 113 -0.04 -0.74 -12.71
CA GLN A 113 0.39 -2.06 -12.24
C GLN A 113 1.84 -2.01 -11.76
N GLU A 114 2.75 -1.46 -12.57
CA GLU A 114 4.17 -1.31 -12.23
C GLU A 114 4.36 -0.49 -10.95
N LYS A 115 3.67 0.67 -10.83
CA LYS A 115 3.71 1.49 -9.61
C LYS A 115 3.22 0.75 -8.36
N TYR A 116 2.18 -0.06 -8.49
CA TYR A 116 1.68 -0.85 -7.35
C TYR A 116 2.72 -1.89 -6.91
N PHE A 117 3.35 -2.58 -7.85
CA PHE A 117 4.37 -3.58 -7.51
C PHE A 117 5.61 -2.93 -6.88
N GLN A 118 6.02 -1.74 -7.30
CA GLN A 118 7.06 -0.94 -6.62
C GLN A 118 6.67 -0.58 -5.18
N LEU A 119 5.40 -0.25 -4.94
CA LEU A 119 4.90 0.00 -3.59
C LEU A 119 4.93 -1.27 -2.73
N LEU A 120 4.70 -2.45 -3.30
CA LEU A 120 4.86 -3.72 -2.59
C LEU A 120 6.33 -4.01 -2.25
N GLU A 121 7.26 -3.74 -3.18
CA GLU A 121 8.70 -3.87 -2.94
C GLU A 121 9.17 -2.98 -1.77
N PHE A 122 8.64 -1.77 -1.63
CA PHE A 122 8.90 -0.89 -0.49
C PHE A 122 8.62 -1.59 0.86
N VAL A 123 7.53 -2.34 0.97
CA VAL A 123 7.17 -3.05 2.21
C VAL A 123 8.23 -4.09 2.57
N VAL A 124 8.73 -4.82 1.58
CA VAL A 124 9.73 -5.87 1.81
C VAL A 124 11.09 -5.27 2.11
N PHE A 125 11.58 -4.37 1.25
CA PHE A 125 12.97 -3.93 1.32
C PHE A 125 13.20 -2.80 2.32
N GLN A 126 12.29 -1.84 2.39
CA GLN A 126 12.48 -0.68 3.28
C GLN A 126 11.91 -0.95 4.67
N LEU A 127 10.71 -1.53 4.77
CA LEU A 127 10.11 -1.85 6.07
C LEU A 127 10.60 -3.18 6.65
N LYS A 128 11.34 -3.98 5.87
CA LYS A 128 11.85 -5.30 6.28
C LYS A 128 10.75 -6.19 6.84
N PHE A 129 9.59 -6.16 6.20
CA PHE A 129 8.41 -6.89 6.62
C PHE A 129 7.97 -7.89 5.53
N VAL A 130 7.41 -9.03 5.94
CA VAL A 130 6.90 -10.05 5.01
C VAL A 130 5.40 -9.83 4.79
N PRO A 131 4.96 -9.33 3.61
CA PRO A 131 3.56 -9.01 3.35
C PRO A 131 2.76 -10.28 2.98
N CYS A 132 2.49 -11.16 3.96
CA CYS A 132 1.89 -12.47 3.71
C CYS A 132 0.51 -12.40 3.03
N LYS A 133 -0.34 -11.44 3.42
CA LYS A 133 -1.70 -11.29 2.86
C LYS A 133 -1.62 -10.93 1.39
N GLU A 134 -0.71 -10.03 1.05
CA GLU A 134 -0.43 -9.57 -0.30
C GLU A 134 0.13 -10.72 -1.15
N LEU A 135 1.08 -11.49 -0.63
CA LEU A 135 1.62 -12.67 -1.32
C LEU A 135 0.54 -13.72 -1.62
N ILE A 136 -0.40 -13.94 -0.69
CA ILE A 136 -1.57 -14.79 -0.93
C ILE A 136 -2.44 -14.19 -2.04
N SER A 137 -2.78 -12.90 -1.99
CA SER A 137 -3.56 -12.23 -3.05
C SER A 137 -2.86 -12.31 -4.42
N LEU A 138 -1.54 -12.18 -4.48
CA LEU A 138 -0.76 -12.34 -5.71
C LEU A 138 -0.80 -13.79 -6.24
N SER A 139 -0.77 -14.79 -5.36
CA SER A 139 -0.92 -16.20 -5.79
C SER A 139 -2.29 -16.45 -6.44
N ILE A 140 -3.35 -15.83 -5.90
CA ILE A 140 -4.70 -15.91 -6.45
C ILE A 140 -4.77 -15.16 -7.80
N LEU A 141 -4.18 -13.97 -7.88
CA LEU A 141 -4.07 -13.18 -9.10
C LEU A 141 -3.42 -13.97 -10.24
N LEU A 142 -2.30 -14.65 -9.96
CA LEU A 142 -1.58 -15.48 -10.93
C LEU A 142 -2.41 -16.68 -11.39
N LYS A 143 -3.11 -17.34 -10.44
CA LYS A 143 -3.97 -18.48 -10.74
C LYS A 143 -5.18 -18.10 -11.60
N ALA A 144 -5.71 -16.89 -11.44
CA ALA A 144 -6.86 -16.39 -12.21
C ALA A 144 -6.52 -16.09 -13.69
N GLN A 145 -5.24 -15.94 -14.04
CA GLN A 145 -4.74 -15.78 -15.41
C GLN A 145 -5.43 -14.65 -16.22
N HIS A 146 -5.81 -13.54 -15.57
CA HIS A 146 -6.54 -12.44 -16.23
C HIS A 146 -5.77 -11.78 -17.39
N THR A 147 -4.48 -11.50 -17.22
CA THR A 147 -3.67 -10.83 -18.26
C THR A 147 -2.21 -11.23 -18.16
N LEU A 148 -1.63 -11.69 -19.27
CA LEU A 148 -0.23 -12.17 -19.31
C LEU A 148 0.78 -11.09 -18.88
N SER A 149 0.58 -9.85 -19.31
CA SER A 149 1.47 -8.73 -18.94
C SER A 149 1.50 -8.50 -17.43
N CYS A 150 0.34 -8.48 -16.77
CA CYS A 150 0.23 -8.34 -15.32
C CYS A 150 0.90 -9.51 -14.59
N SER A 151 0.70 -10.75 -15.08
CA SER A 151 1.34 -11.93 -14.50
C SER A 151 2.86 -11.89 -14.61
N ILE A 152 3.41 -11.42 -15.74
CA ILE A 152 4.87 -11.26 -15.91
C ILE A 152 5.41 -10.25 -14.89
N ILE A 153 4.76 -9.09 -14.73
CA ILE A 153 5.19 -8.07 -13.75
C ILE A 153 5.13 -8.66 -12.34
N CYS A 154 4.05 -9.37 -12.00
CA CYS A 154 3.89 -10.02 -10.71
C CYS A 154 5.00 -11.05 -10.44
N ILE A 155 5.30 -11.94 -11.38
CA ILE A 155 6.36 -12.94 -11.23
C ILE A 155 7.72 -12.28 -11.09
N ASN A 156 8.02 -11.25 -11.90
CA ASN A 156 9.28 -10.51 -11.78
C ASN A 156 9.41 -9.86 -10.40
N THR A 157 8.34 -9.27 -9.87
CA THR A 157 8.33 -8.68 -8.53
C THR A 157 8.56 -9.72 -7.45
N LEU A 158 7.91 -10.89 -7.54
CA LEU A 158 8.13 -12.00 -6.62
C LEU A 158 9.58 -12.52 -6.67
N LEU A 159 10.15 -12.62 -7.87
CA LEU A 159 11.56 -12.99 -8.05
C LEU A 159 12.50 -11.95 -7.42
N THR A 160 12.18 -10.65 -7.52
CA THR A 160 12.94 -9.59 -6.87
C THR A 160 12.86 -9.71 -5.34
N ILE A 161 11.66 -9.93 -4.79
CA ILE A 161 11.41 -10.08 -3.35
C ILE A 161 12.17 -11.29 -2.75
N LEU A 162 12.38 -12.34 -3.53
CA LEU A 162 13.07 -13.56 -3.09
C LEU A 162 14.59 -13.50 -3.17
N LYS A 163 15.16 -12.49 -3.84
CA LYS A 163 16.62 -12.29 -3.94
C LYS A 163 17.16 -11.56 -2.71
#